data_AF-D2I1H2-F1
#
_entry.id   AF-D2I1H2-F1
#
_cell.length_a   1.000
_cell.length_b   1.000
_cell.length_c   1.000
_cell.angle_alpha   90.00
_cell.angle_beta   90.00
_cell.angle_gamma   90.00
#
_symmetry.space_group_name_H-M   'P 1'
#
loop_
_entity.id
_entity.type
_entity.pdbx_description
1 polymer ?
#
loop_
_entity_poly.entity_id
_entity_poly.type
_entity_poly.pdbx_seq_one_letter_code
_entity_poly.pdbx_strand_id
1 'polypeptide(L)'
;SYFQVFLIEYTGPLLIYLLFYLRIPYIYDIKESSRRLRHPVVHLACFCHCIHYIRYLLETLFVHKVSAGHTPLKNLIKGCAFYWGFTSWIAYYINHPWYTPPSFGNRQVTVSAINFLICEAGNHFINVILAHPNHTGINACFPSPNYNPFTWMFFLVSCPNYTYEV
;
A
#
# COMPACT_ATOMS: atom_id res chain seq x y z
N SER A 1 0.38 -20.79 -6.55
CA SER A 1 1.74 -20.48 -6.03
C SER A 1 1.67 -19.30 -5.06
N TYR A 2 2.71 -19.05 -4.26
CA TYR A 2 2.81 -17.82 -3.42
C TYR A 2 2.63 -16.54 -4.24
N PHE A 3 3.17 -16.53 -5.46
CA PHE A 3 3.06 -15.39 -6.38
C PHE A 3 1.61 -15.00 -6.67
N GLN A 4 0.77 -15.98 -7.01
CA GLN A 4 -0.66 -15.74 -7.25
C GLN A 4 -1.38 -15.26 -5.99
N VAL A 5 -0.96 -15.74 -4.81
CA VAL A 5 -1.55 -15.30 -3.55
C VAL A 5 -1.30 -13.83 -3.30
N PHE A 6 -0.06 -13.36 -3.42
CA PHE A 6 0.26 -11.94 -3.25
C PHE A 6 -0.46 -11.06 -4.28
N LEU A 7 -0.54 -11.49 -5.55
CA LEU A 7 -1.29 -10.74 -6.55
C LEU A 7 -2.77 -10.58 -6.20
N ILE A 8 -3.44 -11.65 -5.77
CA ILE A 8 -4.86 -11.58 -5.39
C ILE A 8 -5.02 -10.74 -4.12
N GLU A 9 -4.16 -10.95 -3.13
CA GLU A 9 -4.18 -10.25 -1.85
C GLU A 9 -4.07 -8.73 -2.05
N TYR A 10 -3.17 -8.26 -2.92
CA TYR A 10 -2.92 -6.84 -3.18
C TYR A 10 -3.82 -6.23 -4.27
N THR A 11 -4.36 -7.02 -5.20
CA THR A 11 -5.32 -6.51 -6.20
C THR A 11 -6.64 -6.10 -5.55
N GLY A 12 -7.10 -6.86 -4.55
CA GLY A 12 -8.38 -6.58 -3.87
C GLY A 12 -8.45 -5.18 -3.27
N PRO A 13 -7.51 -4.75 -2.41
CA PRO A 13 -7.48 -3.41 -1.85
C PRO A 13 -7.54 -2.29 -2.89
N LEU A 14 -6.83 -2.45 -4.02
CA LEU A 14 -6.87 -1.47 -5.11
C LEU A 14 -8.28 -1.35 -5.70
N LEU A 15 -8.90 -2.48 -6.07
CA LEU A 15 -10.23 -2.48 -6.67
C LEU A 15 -11.31 -2.04 -5.68
N ILE A 16 -11.26 -2.55 -4.46
CA ILE A 16 -12.23 -2.25 -3.41
C ILE A 16 -12.22 -0.76 -3.10
N TYR A 17 -11.05 -0.15 -2.89
CA TYR A 17 -10.98 1.29 -2.63
C TYR A 17 -11.60 2.10 -3.77
N LEU A 18 -11.32 1.72 -5.03
CA LEU A 18 -11.89 2.38 -6.20
C LEU A 18 -13.42 2.28 -6.24
N LEU A 19 -14.02 1.15 -5.82
CA LEU A 19 -15.48 1.02 -5.73
C LEU A 19 -16.10 2.02 -4.74
N PHE A 20 -15.48 2.20 -3.56
CA PHE A 20 -15.90 3.20 -2.58
C PHE A 20 -15.67 4.63 -3.10
N TYR A 21 -14.53 4.88 -3.74
CA TYR A 21 -14.22 6.18 -4.33
C TYR A 21 -15.22 6.58 -5.42
N LEU A 22 -15.60 5.65 -6.30
CA LEU A 22 -16.64 5.85 -7.31
C LEU A 22 -18.03 6.09 -6.71
N ARG A 23 -18.23 5.77 -5.42
CA ARG A 23 -19.52 5.84 -4.72
C ARG A 23 -20.60 5.09 -5.48
N ILE A 24 -20.32 3.83 -5.82
CA ILE A 24 -21.30 3.00 -6.54
C ILE A 24 -22.63 2.98 -5.76
N PRO A 25 -23.77 2.88 -6.47
CA PRO A 25 -25.07 2.68 -5.82
C PRO A 25 -24.97 1.54 -4.79
N TYR A 26 -25.79 1.60 -3.73
CA TYR A 26 -25.82 0.64 -2.60
C TYR A 26 -24.77 0.83 -1.50
N ILE A 27 -23.64 1.51 -1.73
CA ILE A 27 -22.68 1.81 -0.65
C ILE A 27 -23.09 3.05 0.14
N TYR A 28 -23.50 4.10 -0.57
CA TYR A 28 -23.95 5.37 0.00
C TYR A 28 -25.29 5.77 -0.61
N ASP A 29 -26.00 6.68 0.05
CA ASP A 29 -27.22 7.27 -0.50
C ASP A 29 -26.91 8.03 -1.82
N ILE A 30 -27.72 7.75 -2.85
CA ILE A 30 -27.51 8.27 -4.22
C ILE A 30 -27.80 9.78 -4.28
N LYS A 31 -28.79 10.27 -3.51
CA LYS A 31 -29.13 11.70 -3.49
C LYS A 31 -28.02 12.48 -2.79
N GLU A 32 -27.49 11.98 -1.68
CA GLU A 32 -26.36 12.61 -0.99
C GLU A 32 -25.09 12.57 -1.83
N SER A 33 -24.80 11.44 -2.48
CA SER A 33 -23.60 11.27 -3.29
C SER A 33 -23.57 12.17 -4.52
N SER A 34 -24.73 12.44 -5.12
CA SER A 34 -24.86 13.33 -6.29
C SER A 34 -24.85 14.82 -5.91
N ARG A 35 -25.34 15.18 -4.73
CA ARG A 35 -25.35 16.57 -4.25
C ARG A 35 -24.02 17.05 -3.69
N ARG A 36 -23.19 16.14 -3.15
CA ARG A 36 -21.96 16.49 -2.45
C ARG A 36 -20.71 16.16 -3.27
N LEU A 37 -20.03 17.21 -3.72
CA LEU A 37 -18.72 17.09 -4.34
C LEU A 37 -17.70 16.48 -3.37
N ARG A 38 -16.74 15.73 -3.91
CA ARG A 38 -15.65 15.15 -3.12
C ARG A 38 -14.66 16.26 -2.76
N HIS A 39 -14.19 16.25 -1.51
CA HIS A 39 -13.14 17.16 -1.08
C HIS A 39 -11.81 16.79 -1.79
N PRO A 40 -10.94 17.76 -2.17
CA PRO A 40 -9.66 17.48 -2.84
C PRO A 40 -8.79 16.42 -2.14
N VAL A 41 -8.81 16.40 -0.80
CA VAL A 41 -8.07 15.43 0.01
C VAL A 41 -8.54 13.98 -0.24
N VAL A 42 -9.81 13.76 -0.58
CA VAL A 42 -10.33 12.42 -0.92
C VAL A 42 -9.71 11.91 -2.22
N HIS A 43 -9.51 12.79 -3.20
CA HIS A 43 -8.81 12.47 -4.44
C HIS A 43 -7.34 12.14 -4.18
N LEU A 44 -6.67 12.93 -3.34
CA LEU A 44 -5.29 12.66 -2.95
C LEU A 44 -5.16 11.32 -2.20
N ALA A 45 -6.06 11.03 -1.27
CA ALA A 45 -6.07 9.76 -0.54
C ALA A 45 -6.27 8.57 -1.49
N CYS A 46 -7.20 8.69 -2.44
CA CYS A 46 -7.38 7.68 -3.49
C CYS A 46 -6.12 7.48 -4.33
N PHE A 47 -5.46 8.57 -4.72
CA PHE A 47 -4.23 8.51 -5.50
C PHE A 47 -3.10 7.84 -4.72
N CYS A 48 -2.88 8.21 -3.45
CA CYS A 48 -1.90 7.58 -2.57
C CYS A 48 -2.18 6.08 -2.40
N HIS A 49 -3.43 5.70 -2.10
CA HIS A 49 -3.81 4.30 -1.95
C HIS A 49 -3.57 3.50 -3.23
N CYS A 50 -3.92 4.06 -4.40
CA CYS A 50 -3.65 3.43 -5.67
C CYS A 50 -2.15 3.26 -5.93
N ILE A 51 -1.34 4.30 -5.73
CA ILE A 51 0.13 4.22 -5.89
C ILE A 51 0.69 3.09 -5.03
N HIS A 52 0.29 3.06 -3.76
CA HIS A 52 0.77 2.09 -2.80
C HIS A 52 0.51 0.65 -3.25
N TYR A 53 -0.73 0.31 -3.58
CA TYR A 53 -1.05 -1.05 -4.02
C TYR A 53 -0.55 -1.36 -5.43
N ILE A 54 -0.46 -0.38 -6.34
CA ILE A 54 0.19 -0.56 -7.64
C ILE A 54 1.69 -0.88 -7.45
N ARG A 55 2.38 -0.18 -6.54
CA ARG A 55 3.77 -0.49 -6.19
C ARG A 55 3.89 -1.93 -5.70
N TYR A 56 3.08 -2.36 -4.73
CA TYR A 56 3.07 -3.74 -4.26
C TYR A 56 2.86 -4.77 -5.37
N LEU A 57 1.94 -4.51 -6.30
CA LEU A 57 1.71 -5.37 -7.45
C LEU A 57 2.93 -5.41 -8.37
N LEU A 58 3.50 -4.25 -8.73
CA LEU A 58 4.69 -4.17 -9.57
C LEU A 58 5.91 -4.83 -8.91
N GLU A 59 6.11 -4.63 -7.61
CA GLU A 59 7.19 -5.28 -6.86
C GLU A 59 6.99 -6.80 -6.81
N THR A 60 5.77 -7.27 -6.60
CA THR A 60 5.44 -8.71 -6.69
C THR A 60 5.74 -9.28 -8.08
N LEU A 61 5.44 -8.52 -9.14
CA LEU A 61 5.65 -8.94 -10.53
C LEU A 61 7.13 -8.93 -10.95
N PHE A 62 7.88 -7.92 -10.54
CA PHE A 62 9.17 -7.59 -11.16
C PHE A 62 10.36 -7.57 -10.19
N VAL A 63 10.13 -7.42 -8.88
CA VAL A 63 11.19 -7.26 -7.88
C VAL A 63 11.32 -8.54 -7.05
N HIS A 64 10.23 -9.03 -6.49
CA HIS A 64 10.25 -10.14 -5.55
C HIS A 64 10.51 -11.48 -6.23
N LYS A 65 11.53 -12.20 -5.74
CA LYS A 65 11.79 -13.59 -6.10
C LYS A 65 10.98 -14.49 -5.18
N VAL A 66 9.76 -14.77 -5.60
CA VAL A 66 8.85 -15.62 -4.84
C VAL A 66 9.27 -17.09 -4.98
N SER A 67 9.37 -17.80 -3.85
CA SER A 67 9.74 -19.22 -3.86
C SER A 67 8.72 -20.08 -4.62
N ALA A 68 9.18 -21.18 -5.21
CA ALA A 68 8.37 -22.12 -6.00
C ALA A 68 7.36 -22.94 -5.17
N GLY A 69 7.05 -22.50 -3.95
CA GLY A 69 6.15 -23.20 -3.04
C GLY A 69 4.66 -22.91 -3.27
N HIS A 70 3.84 -23.62 -2.51
CA HIS A 70 2.40 -23.44 -2.46
C HIS A 70 1.95 -23.10 -1.05
N THR A 71 0.97 -22.20 -0.96
CA THR A 71 0.30 -21.82 0.28
C THR A 71 -1.03 -22.56 0.42
N PRO A 72 -1.40 -22.99 1.63
CA PRO A 72 -2.76 -23.44 1.91
C PRO A 72 -3.79 -22.37 1.57
N LEU A 73 -4.92 -22.76 0.97
CA LEU A 73 -6.01 -21.85 0.59
C LEU A 73 -6.52 -21.02 1.79
N LYS A 74 -6.53 -21.61 2.98
CA LYS A 74 -6.92 -20.94 4.23
C LYS A 74 -6.10 -19.68 4.52
N ASN A 75 -4.81 -19.66 4.16
CA ASN A 75 -3.95 -18.51 4.40
C ASN A 75 -4.28 -17.37 3.42
N LEU A 76 -4.54 -17.69 2.15
CA LEU A 76 -5.02 -16.72 1.17
C LEU A 76 -6.33 -16.08 1.62
N ILE A 77 -7.31 -16.88 2.06
CA ILE A 77 -8.60 -16.34 2.52
C ILE A 77 -8.41 -15.40 3.71
N LYS A 78 -7.57 -15.76 4.68
CA LYS A 78 -7.26 -14.91 5.83
C LYS A 78 -6.59 -13.60 5.43
N GLY A 79 -5.58 -13.69 4.56
CA GLY A 79 -4.87 -12.51 4.04
C GLY A 79 -5.81 -11.57 3.31
N CYS A 80 -6.58 -12.09 2.34
CA CYS A 80 -7.60 -11.31 1.65
C CYS A 80 -8.62 -10.71 2.62
N ALA A 81 -9.21 -11.49 3.53
CA ALA A 81 -10.18 -10.97 4.49
C ALA A 81 -9.62 -9.82 5.33
N PHE A 82 -8.35 -9.92 5.74
CA PHE A 82 -7.65 -8.86 6.46
C PHE A 82 -7.48 -7.62 5.59
N TYR A 83 -6.72 -7.70 4.48
CA TYR A 83 -6.40 -6.52 3.67
C TYR A 83 -7.64 -5.89 3.04
N TRP A 84 -8.57 -6.71 2.53
CA TRP A 84 -9.77 -6.25 1.84
C TRP A 84 -10.76 -5.65 2.83
N GLY A 85 -10.89 -6.25 4.02
CA GLY A 85 -11.74 -5.76 5.10
C GLY A 85 -11.27 -4.41 5.62
N PHE A 86 -9.98 -4.29 5.97
CA PHE A 86 -9.43 -3.01 6.44
C PHE A 86 -9.47 -1.93 5.36
N THR A 87 -9.22 -2.29 4.09
CA THR A 87 -9.37 -1.36 2.98
C THR A 87 -10.82 -0.89 2.83
N SER A 88 -11.79 -1.78 2.93
CA SER A 88 -13.20 -1.42 2.88
C SER A 88 -13.57 -0.46 4.01
N TRP A 89 -13.10 -0.75 5.24
CA TRP A 89 -13.34 0.09 6.41
C TRP A 89 -12.82 1.52 6.19
N ILE A 90 -11.53 1.68 5.84
CA ILE A 90 -10.95 3.02 5.65
C ILE A 90 -11.58 3.74 4.45
N ALA A 91 -11.82 3.03 3.35
CA ALA A 91 -12.35 3.61 2.13
C ALA A 91 -13.80 4.09 2.33
N TYR A 92 -14.59 3.39 3.16
CA TYR A 92 -15.94 3.81 3.52
C TYR A 92 -15.95 5.21 4.14
N TYR A 93 -15.10 5.46 5.14
CA TYR A 93 -15.09 6.76 5.84
C TYR A 93 -14.48 7.87 4.99
N ILE A 94 -13.35 7.60 4.32
CA ILE A 94 -12.65 8.62 3.53
C ILE A 94 -13.50 9.08 2.34
N ASN A 95 -14.24 8.17 1.70
CA ASN A 95 -15.02 8.50 0.51
C ASN A 95 -16.48 8.88 0.81
N HIS A 96 -16.92 8.80 2.07
CA HIS A 96 -18.30 9.09 2.47
C HIS A 96 -18.75 10.48 1.99
N PRO A 97 -20.01 10.68 1.56
CA PRO A 97 -20.52 12.00 1.16
C PRO A 97 -20.42 13.07 2.27
N TRP A 98 -20.40 12.63 3.53
CA TRP A 98 -20.27 13.47 4.72
C TRP A 98 -18.83 13.52 5.28
N TYR A 99 -17.85 13.23 4.43
CA TYR A 99 -16.43 13.34 4.80
C TYR A 99 -16.13 14.73 5.38
N THR A 100 -15.41 14.73 6.50
CA THR A 100 -14.91 15.96 7.14
C THR A 100 -13.40 16.04 6.94
N PRO A 101 -12.87 17.21 6.50
CA PRO A 101 -11.45 17.37 6.31
C PRO A 101 -10.69 17.34 7.65
N PRO A 102 -9.38 17.05 7.63
CA PRO A 102 -8.56 17.01 8.83
C PRO A 102 -8.55 18.34 9.58
N SER A 103 -8.55 18.28 10.92
CA SER A 103 -8.64 19.47 11.80
C SER A 103 -7.50 20.47 11.63
N PHE A 104 -6.30 20.00 11.26
CA PHE A 104 -5.14 20.87 11.00
C PHE A 104 -5.01 21.28 9.52
N GLY A 105 -6.03 20.99 8.71
CA GLY A 105 -6.16 21.45 7.33
C GLY A 105 -4.99 21.05 6.42
N ASN A 106 -4.68 21.93 5.47
CA ASN A 106 -3.72 21.64 4.41
C ASN A 106 -2.30 21.37 4.92
N ARG A 107 -1.88 21.97 6.04
CA ARG A 107 -0.53 21.74 6.58
C ARG A 107 -0.35 20.27 6.96
N GLN A 108 -1.33 19.66 7.64
CA GLN A 108 -1.30 18.24 7.96
C GLN A 108 -1.31 17.39 6.69
N VAL A 109 -2.18 17.72 5.73
CA VAL A 109 -2.28 16.98 4.46
C VAL A 109 -0.95 17.00 3.69
N THR A 110 -0.32 18.17 3.55
CA THR A 110 0.94 18.31 2.82
C THR A 110 2.08 17.55 3.49
N VAL A 111 2.22 17.66 4.82
CA VAL A 111 3.27 16.92 5.55
C VAL A 111 3.06 15.42 5.43
N SER A 112 1.81 14.94 5.59
CA SER A 112 1.49 13.52 5.43
C SER A 112 1.75 13.01 4.02
N ALA A 113 1.45 13.80 2.98
CA ALA A 113 1.71 13.42 1.59
C ALA A 113 3.21 13.33 1.28
N ILE A 114 4.02 14.28 1.79
CA ILE A 114 5.48 14.23 1.63
C ILE A 114 6.06 13.00 2.33
N ASN A 115 5.64 12.74 3.58
CA ASN A 115 6.08 11.56 4.32
C ASN A 115 5.69 10.26 3.61
N PHE A 116 4.45 10.18 3.11
CA PHE A 116 4.00 9.04 2.31
C PHE A 116 4.91 8.79 1.11
N LEU A 117 5.29 9.82 0.34
CA LEU A 117 6.17 9.66 -0.82
C LEU A 117 7.59 9.21 -0.42
N ILE A 118 8.14 9.75 0.67
CA ILE A 118 9.44 9.34 1.20
C ILE A 118 9.39 7.86 1.63
N CYS A 119 8.33 7.46 2.32
CA CYS A 119 8.10 6.09 2.76
C CYS A 119 7.93 5.13 1.59
N GLU A 120 7.11 5.46 0.61
CA GLU A 120 6.90 4.64 -0.60
C GLU A 120 8.21 4.43 -1.37
N ALA A 121 8.97 5.50 -1.58
CA ALA A 121 10.28 5.41 -2.23
C ALA A 121 11.26 4.58 -1.39
N GLY A 122 11.31 4.84 -0.08
CA GLY A 122 12.19 4.13 0.84
C GLY A 122 11.92 2.63 0.87
N ASN A 123 10.66 2.23 1.02
CA ASN A 123 10.24 0.84 0.99
C ASN A 123 10.65 0.18 -0.33
N HIS A 124 10.39 0.83 -1.47
CA HIS A 124 10.78 0.32 -2.78
C HIS A 124 12.29 0.07 -2.90
N PHE A 125 13.11 1.06 -2.55
CA PHE A 125 14.57 0.92 -2.66
C PHE A 125 15.12 -0.19 -1.78
N ILE A 126 14.56 -0.38 -0.59
CA ILE A 126 14.95 -1.48 0.29
C ILE A 126 14.52 -2.82 -0.32
N ASN A 127 13.31 -2.94 -0.86
CA ASN A 127 12.84 -4.17 -1.51
C ASN A 127 13.68 -4.54 -2.74
N VAL A 128 14.10 -3.55 -3.53
CA VAL A 128 15.01 -3.76 -4.68
C VAL A 128 16.37 -4.31 -4.23
N ILE A 129 16.93 -3.76 -3.15
CA ILE A 129 18.19 -4.26 -2.59
C ILE A 129 18.01 -5.69 -2.07
N LEU A 130 16.95 -5.96 -1.32
CA LEU A 130 16.67 -7.29 -0.78
C LEU A 130 16.46 -8.34 -1.88
N ALA A 131 15.96 -7.94 -3.05
CA ALA A 131 15.79 -8.82 -4.20
C ALA A 131 17.10 -9.16 -4.93
N HIS A 132 18.18 -8.42 -4.69
CA HIS A 132 19.45 -8.62 -5.39
C HIS A 132 20.04 -10.01 -5.08
N PRO A 133 20.61 -10.74 -6.08
CA PRO A 133 21.14 -12.10 -5.89
C PRO A 133 22.09 -12.27 -4.71
N ASN A 134 22.94 -11.27 -4.44
CA ASN A 134 23.90 -11.29 -3.32
C ASN A 134 23.24 -11.37 -1.93
N HIS A 135 21.95 -11.06 -1.85
CA HIS A 135 21.16 -11.04 -0.61
C HIS A 135 20.12 -12.16 -0.58
N THR A 136 20.15 -13.09 -1.56
CA THR A 136 19.20 -14.19 -1.67
C THR A 136 19.92 -15.54 -1.84
N GLY A 137 19.50 -16.58 -1.12
CA GLY A 137 20.05 -17.94 -1.26
C GLY A 137 21.07 -18.34 -0.18
N ILE A 138 21.80 -19.43 -0.42
CA ILE A 138 22.63 -20.12 0.59
C ILE A 138 23.83 -19.28 1.05
N ASN A 139 24.34 -18.38 0.19
CA ASN A 139 25.48 -17.52 0.47
C ASN A 139 25.07 -16.04 0.63
N ALA A 140 23.84 -15.78 1.08
CA ALA A 140 23.31 -14.43 1.22
C ALA A 140 24.07 -13.64 2.30
N CYS A 141 24.51 -12.42 1.96
CA CYS A 141 24.99 -11.45 2.93
C CYS A 141 23.85 -10.50 3.32
N PHE A 142 23.84 -9.99 4.55
CA PHE A 142 22.92 -8.92 4.91
C PHE A 142 23.26 -7.63 4.14
N PRO A 143 22.27 -6.93 3.57
CA PRO A 143 22.54 -5.68 2.88
C PRO A 143 23.01 -4.60 3.84
N SER A 144 23.97 -3.80 3.37
CA SER A 144 24.48 -2.62 4.07
C SER A 144 24.03 -1.34 3.36
N PRO A 145 23.97 -0.20 4.09
CA PRO A 145 23.78 1.11 3.49
C PRO A 145 24.73 1.37 2.31
N ASN A 146 24.23 2.07 1.29
CA ASN A 146 24.99 2.52 0.12
C ASN A 146 24.78 4.03 -0.12
N TYR A 147 25.16 4.55 -1.29
CA TYR A 147 25.03 5.98 -1.61
C TYR A 147 23.58 6.49 -1.66
N ASN A 148 22.59 5.61 -1.82
CA ASN A 148 21.19 5.99 -1.76
C ASN A 148 20.77 6.21 -0.29
N PRO A 149 20.35 7.43 0.09
CA PRO A 149 20.02 7.76 1.48
C PRO A 149 18.88 6.92 2.06
N PHE A 150 17.98 6.40 1.23
CA PHE A 150 16.90 5.51 1.69
C PHE A 150 17.43 4.23 2.35
N THR A 151 18.64 3.81 1.96
CA THR A 151 19.30 2.60 2.47
C THR A 151 20.00 2.81 3.80
N TRP A 152 20.22 4.07 4.21
CA TRP A 152 20.88 4.39 5.48
C TRP A 152 20.06 3.95 6.69
N MET A 153 18.79 3.67 6.48
CA MET A 153 17.93 3.09 7.49
C MET A 153 18.44 1.72 8.00
N PHE A 154 19.26 0.99 7.22
CA PHE A 154 19.97 -0.21 7.69
C PHE A 154 20.98 0.07 8.83
N PHE A 155 21.39 1.32 9.07
CA PHE A 155 22.18 1.67 10.27
C PHE A 155 21.36 1.58 11.56
N LEU A 156 20.04 1.67 11.47
CA LEU A 156 19.15 1.81 12.62
C LEU A 156 18.29 0.56 12.86
N VAL A 157 17.88 -0.13 11.79
CA VAL A 157 16.94 -1.26 11.87
C VAL A 157 17.31 -2.38 10.90
N SER A 158 16.94 -3.61 11.26
CA SER A 158 17.23 -4.80 10.46
C SER A 158 16.32 -4.95 9.24
N CYS A 159 15.08 -4.47 9.32
CA CYS A 159 14.08 -4.59 8.24
C CYS A 159 13.52 -3.21 7.86
N PRO A 160 14.30 -2.36 7.18
CA PRO A 160 13.88 -1.00 6.90
C PRO A 160 12.64 -0.88 6.02
N ASN A 161 12.36 -1.88 5.17
CA ASN A 161 11.14 -1.92 4.36
C ASN A 161 9.90 -1.87 5.25
N TYR A 162 9.86 -2.65 6.33
CA TYR A 162 8.75 -2.58 7.29
C TYR A 162 8.70 -1.25 8.03
N THR A 163 9.84 -0.61 8.29
CA THR A 163 9.83 0.71 8.95
C THR A 163 9.34 1.82 8.02
N TYR A 164 9.62 1.74 6.72
CA TYR A 164 9.03 2.65 5.74
C TYR A 164 7.54 2.37 5.51
N GLU A 165 7.09 1.14 5.72
CA GLU A 165 5.69 0.75 5.54
C GLU A 165 4.76 1.28 6.66
N VAL A 166 5.27 1.33 7.89
CA VAL A 166 4.55 1.76 9.10
C VAL A 166 4.54 3.29 9.22
#